data_AF-A0A5P8KGG7-F1
#
_entry.id   AF-A0A5P8KGG7-F1
#
_cell.length_a   1.000
_cell.length_b   1.000
_cell.length_c   1.000
_cell.angle_alpha   90.00
_cell.angle_beta   90.00
_cell.angle_gamma   90.00
#
_symmetry.space_group_name_H-M   'P 1'
#
loop_
_entity.id
_entity.type
_entity.pdbx_description
1 polymer ?
#
loop_
_entity_poly.entity_id
_entity_poly.type
_entity_poly.pdbx_seq_one_letter_code
_entity_poly.pdbx_strand_id
1 'polypeptide(L)'
;MLSLPKGLAEEVAKNLVMVARLIDEEPESAYAYSRVALRLASRVAAVREAAGFAAYANQKYSEALAEFRAARRMTGNVDLWPVMADCERGLGRPEKALDMAGAPEVHKLDKAGQVEMRLVAAGARRDMDQLDAAIVTLQSPELASNSVQPWTARLRYAYADALLAAGREGEAREWFAKAVEADKDGSTDASDRLAEMDGVEFVDALGEDESGHDTDEAPQSVSAVADATDAEDLDAEDVDGEDVEDVKDVVDGKD
;
A
#
# COMPACT_ATOMS: atom_id res chain seq x y z
N MET A 1 -9.00 -3.72 34.56
CA MET A 1 -8.83 -4.75 33.51
C MET A 1 -9.65 -5.96 33.89
N LEU A 2 -10.54 -6.46 33.03
CA LEU A 2 -11.16 -7.77 33.26
C LEU A 2 -10.07 -8.83 33.07
N SER A 3 -9.83 -9.64 34.10
CA SER A 3 -8.98 -10.82 33.99
C SER A 3 -9.80 -11.98 33.43
N LEU A 4 -9.29 -12.64 32.40
CA LEU A 4 -9.90 -13.85 31.84
C LEU A 4 -9.66 -15.04 32.79
N PRO A 5 -10.61 -16.00 32.91
CA PRO A 5 -10.33 -17.28 33.55
C PRO A 5 -9.10 -17.96 32.92
N LYS A 6 -8.24 -18.61 33.72
CA LYS A 6 -6.95 -19.15 33.26
C LYS A 6 -7.03 -19.99 31.98
N GLY A 7 -7.99 -20.92 31.90
CA GLY A 7 -8.16 -21.75 30.70
C GLY A 7 -8.56 -20.95 29.46
N LEU A 8 -9.46 -19.98 29.62
CA LEU A 8 -9.84 -19.09 28.52
C LEU A 8 -8.69 -18.17 28.09
N ALA A 9 -7.90 -17.68 29.05
CA ALA A 9 -6.72 -16.88 28.78
C ALA A 9 -5.67 -17.65 27.97
N GLU A 10 -5.46 -18.93 28.30
CA GLU A 10 -4.53 -19.80 27.59
C GLU A 10 -4.99 -20.06 26.14
N GLU A 11 -6.27 -20.35 25.93
CA GLU A 11 -6.83 -20.53 24.59
C GLU A 11 -6.74 -19.27 23.73
N VAL A 12 -7.06 -18.10 24.31
CA VAL A 12 -6.88 -16.82 23.61
C VAL A 12 -5.41 -16.59 23.25
N ALA A 13 -4.49 -16.83 24.20
CA ALA A 13 -3.06 -16.65 23.97
C ALA A 13 -2.53 -17.55 22.84
N LYS A 14 -2.95 -18.82 22.77
CA LYS A 14 -2.59 -19.73 21.66
C LYS A 14 -3.00 -19.16 20.31
N ASN A 15 -4.23 -18.66 20.21
CA ASN A 15 -4.72 -18.04 18.97
C ASN A 15 -3.92 -16.77 18.62
N LEU A 16 -3.62 -15.90 19.59
CA LEU A 16 -2.83 -14.68 19.35
C LEU A 16 -1.39 -14.98 18.91
N VAL A 17 -0.77 -16.04 19.46
CA VAL A 17 0.54 -16.51 19.00
C VAL A 17 0.47 -16.99 17.55
N MET A 18 -0.59 -17.69 17.16
CA MET A 18 -0.77 -18.10 15.76
C MET A 18 -1.00 -16.91 14.83
N VAL A 19 -1.72 -15.87 15.26
CA VAL A 19 -1.83 -14.62 14.49
C VAL A 19 -0.45 -14.03 14.22
N ALA A 20 0.35 -13.83 15.26
CA ALA A 20 1.67 -13.20 15.13
C ALA A 20 2.66 -14.02 14.28
N ARG A 21 2.55 -15.35 14.29
CA ARG A 21 3.41 -16.24 13.49
C ARG A 21 3.06 -16.27 12.01
N LEU A 22 1.78 -16.15 11.69
CA LEU A 22 1.28 -16.40 10.34
C LEU A 22 0.98 -15.12 9.57
N ILE A 23 0.97 -13.95 10.21
CA ILE A 23 0.46 -12.72 9.59
C ILE A 23 1.22 -12.32 8.31
N ASP A 24 2.52 -12.57 8.24
CA ASP A 24 3.36 -12.19 7.10
C ASP A 24 3.38 -13.26 5.99
N GLU A 25 3.25 -14.55 6.34
CA GLU A 25 3.36 -15.67 5.39
C GLU A 25 2.01 -16.28 4.97
N GLU A 26 1.07 -16.39 5.90
CA GLU A 26 -0.27 -16.98 5.70
C GLU A 26 -1.37 -16.06 6.31
N PRO A 27 -1.61 -14.87 5.73
CA PRO A 27 -2.49 -13.87 6.31
C PRO A 27 -3.92 -14.38 6.49
N GLU A 28 -4.46 -15.20 5.59
CA GLU A 28 -5.80 -15.79 5.72
C GLU A 28 -5.90 -16.70 6.95
N SER A 29 -4.87 -17.52 7.19
CA SER A 29 -4.77 -18.37 8.37
C SER A 29 -4.70 -17.53 9.65
N ALA A 30 -3.87 -16.48 9.67
CA ALA A 30 -3.80 -15.53 10.78
C ALA A 30 -5.17 -14.88 11.06
N TYR A 31 -5.89 -14.48 10.02
CA TYR A 31 -7.25 -13.95 10.14
C TYR A 31 -8.21 -14.97 10.76
N ALA A 32 -8.17 -16.25 10.37
CA ALA A 32 -9.02 -17.27 10.97
C ALA A 32 -8.77 -17.41 12.49
N TYR A 33 -7.50 -17.43 12.93
CA TYR A 33 -7.14 -17.47 14.35
C TYR A 33 -7.59 -16.21 15.10
N SER A 34 -7.46 -15.03 14.49
CA SER A 34 -7.89 -13.77 15.10
C SER A 34 -9.41 -13.75 15.34
N ARG A 35 -10.19 -14.30 14.41
CA ARG A 35 -11.66 -14.44 14.55
C ARG A 35 -12.05 -15.41 15.66
N VAL A 36 -11.27 -16.47 15.90
CA VAL A 36 -11.47 -17.35 17.07
C VAL A 36 -11.19 -16.58 18.36
N ALA A 37 -10.04 -15.90 18.47
CA ALA A 37 -9.70 -15.09 19.64
C ALA A 37 -10.76 -14.02 19.94
N LEU A 38 -11.25 -13.33 18.91
CA LEU A 38 -12.27 -12.29 19.04
C LEU A 38 -13.61 -12.85 19.58
N ARG A 39 -14.04 -14.04 19.12
CA ARG A 39 -15.22 -14.73 19.67
C ARG A 39 -15.06 -15.07 21.15
N LEU A 40 -13.85 -15.47 21.56
CA LEU A 40 -13.55 -15.87 22.93
C LEU A 40 -13.43 -14.67 23.88
N ALA A 41 -12.85 -13.55 23.41
CA ALA A 41 -12.44 -12.45 24.29
C ALA A 41 -12.52 -11.06 23.65
N SER A 42 -13.63 -10.72 22.98
CA SER A 42 -13.86 -9.38 22.39
C SER A 42 -13.81 -8.20 23.37
N ARG A 43 -13.77 -8.44 24.68
CA ARG A 43 -13.59 -7.40 25.71
C ARG A 43 -12.13 -7.20 26.13
N VAL A 44 -11.18 -7.78 25.41
CA VAL A 44 -9.74 -7.59 25.61
C VAL A 44 -9.19 -6.75 24.46
N ALA A 45 -8.57 -5.61 24.78
CA ALA A 45 -8.07 -4.68 23.77
C ALA A 45 -7.03 -5.33 22.85
N ALA A 46 -6.06 -6.04 23.42
CA ALA A 46 -5.03 -6.75 22.63
C ALA A 46 -5.61 -7.77 21.64
N VAL A 47 -6.75 -8.39 21.96
CA VAL A 47 -7.45 -9.30 21.03
C VAL A 47 -8.03 -8.54 19.85
N ARG A 48 -8.57 -7.34 20.10
CA ARG A 48 -9.07 -6.46 19.03
C ARG A 48 -7.96 -5.91 18.17
N GLU A 49 -6.82 -5.55 18.76
CA GLU A 49 -5.65 -5.12 18.00
C GLU A 49 -5.15 -6.22 17.07
N ALA A 50 -4.97 -7.44 17.57
CA ALA A 50 -4.58 -8.58 16.76
C ALA A 50 -5.61 -8.90 15.65
N ALA A 51 -6.91 -8.81 15.95
CA ALA A 51 -7.96 -8.95 14.94
C ALA A 51 -7.90 -7.85 13.88
N GLY A 52 -7.63 -6.60 14.30
CA GLY A 52 -7.44 -5.47 13.42
C GLY A 52 -6.26 -5.65 12.48
N PHE A 53 -5.09 -6.04 13.00
CA PHE A 53 -3.90 -6.31 12.17
C PHE A 53 -4.09 -7.49 11.23
N ALA A 54 -4.70 -8.58 11.69
CA ALA A 54 -4.98 -9.72 10.81
C ALA A 54 -5.99 -9.36 9.70
N ALA A 55 -7.02 -8.56 10.00
CA ALA A 55 -7.94 -8.03 9.00
C ALA A 55 -7.23 -7.07 8.02
N TYR A 56 -6.34 -6.22 8.53
CA TYR A 56 -5.53 -5.29 7.75
C TYR A 56 -4.62 -6.03 6.74
N ALA A 57 -3.92 -7.08 7.17
CA ALA A 57 -3.09 -7.92 6.30
C ALA A 57 -3.91 -8.62 5.19
N ASN A 58 -5.20 -8.86 5.43
CA ASN A 58 -6.15 -9.40 4.44
C ASN A 58 -6.87 -8.31 3.63
N GLN A 59 -6.41 -7.04 3.71
CA GLN A 59 -7.02 -5.89 3.04
C GLN A 59 -8.50 -5.66 3.40
N LYS A 60 -8.97 -6.18 4.55
CA LYS A 60 -10.33 -5.99 5.07
C LYS A 60 -10.40 -4.68 5.86
N TYR A 61 -10.07 -3.57 5.20
CA TYR A 61 -9.83 -2.27 5.84
C TYR A 61 -11.00 -1.77 6.69
N SER A 62 -12.25 -2.01 6.26
CA SER A 62 -13.43 -1.63 7.04
C SER A 62 -13.51 -2.38 8.39
N GLU A 63 -13.23 -3.68 8.38
CA GLU A 63 -13.22 -4.52 9.59
C GLU A 63 -12.02 -4.14 10.48
N ALA A 64 -10.84 -4.00 9.89
CA ALA A 64 -9.62 -3.58 10.61
C ALA A 64 -9.83 -2.25 11.35
N LEU A 65 -10.37 -1.25 10.65
CA LEU A 65 -10.66 0.06 11.21
C LEU A 65 -11.69 0.01 12.34
N ALA A 66 -12.71 -0.85 12.24
CA ALA A 66 -13.68 -1.04 13.31
C ALA A 66 -13.02 -1.60 14.59
N GLU A 67 -12.12 -2.58 14.43
CA GLU A 67 -11.40 -3.18 15.54
C GLU A 67 -10.36 -2.25 16.16
N PHE A 68 -9.57 -1.52 15.37
CA PHE A 68 -8.65 -0.51 15.88
C PHE A 68 -9.36 0.61 16.63
N ARG A 69 -10.51 1.10 16.13
CA ARG A 69 -11.36 2.07 16.85
C ARG A 69 -11.87 1.51 18.17
N ALA A 70 -12.22 0.23 18.21
CA ALA A 70 -12.67 -0.42 19.43
C ALA A 70 -11.52 -0.59 20.43
N ALA A 71 -10.34 -1.05 20.01
CA ALA A 71 -9.13 -1.12 20.83
C ALA A 71 -8.79 0.25 21.42
N ARG A 72 -8.75 1.31 20.59
CA ARG A 72 -8.50 2.69 21.03
C ARG A 72 -9.52 3.18 22.05
N ARG A 73 -10.82 2.88 21.91
CA ARG A 73 -11.82 3.26 22.93
C ARG A 73 -11.58 2.55 24.27
N MET A 74 -10.99 1.36 24.25
CA MET A 74 -10.73 0.56 25.45
C MET A 74 -9.44 0.97 26.17
N THR A 75 -8.40 1.35 25.43
CA THR A 75 -7.08 1.69 25.99
C THR A 75 -6.85 3.19 26.13
N GLY A 76 -7.46 4.00 25.25
CA GLY A 76 -7.17 5.42 25.10
C GLY A 76 -5.87 5.72 24.33
N ASN A 77 -5.10 4.69 23.94
CA ASN A 77 -3.83 4.86 23.24
C ASN A 77 -4.03 5.33 21.80
N VAL A 78 -3.08 6.12 21.31
CA VAL A 78 -3.08 6.63 19.93
C VAL A 78 -2.14 5.85 19.00
N ASP A 79 -1.46 4.82 19.48
CA ASP A 79 -0.41 4.10 18.74
C ASP A 79 -0.93 3.54 17.40
N LEU A 80 -2.21 3.18 17.34
CA LEU A 80 -2.89 2.67 16.13
C LEU A 80 -3.37 3.78 15.18
N TRP A 81 -3.11 5.05 15.48
CA TRP A 81 -3.59 6.18 14.67
C TRP A 81 -3.09 6.14 13.23
N PRO A 82 -1.80 5.86 12.94
CA PRO A 82 -1.30 5.75 11.58
C PRO A 82 -1.97 4.63 10.78
N VAL A 83 -2.09 3.42 11.36
CA VAL A 83 -2.74 2.28 10.65
C VAL A 83 -4.23 2.51 10.45
N MET A 84 -4.91 3.23 11.35
CA MET A 84 -6.29 3.66 11.15
C MET A 84 -6.43 4.64 9.98
N ALA A 85 -5.49 5.59 9.83
CA ALA A 85 -5.46 6.50 8.69
C ALA A 85 -5.17 5.73 7.38
N ASP A 86 -4.28 4.74 7.44
CA ASP A 86 -3.96 3.90 6.28
C ASP A 86 -5.16 3.02 5.85
N CYS A 87 -5.96 2.54 6.82
CA CYS A 87 -7.23 1.89 6.49
C CYS A 87 -8.20 2.82 5.75
N GLU A 88 -8.25 4.12 6.06
CA GLU A 88 -9.09 5.06 5.31
C GLU A 88 -8.56 5.24 3.87
N ARG A 89 -7.24 5.25 3.66
CA ARG A 89 -6.66 5.19 2.29
C ARG A 89 -7.06 3.92 1.55
N GLY A 90 -6.92 2.75 2.19
CA GLY A 90 -7.34 1.47 1.61
C GLY A 90 -8.85 1.38 1.31
N LEU A 91 -9.67 2.24 1.92
CA LEU A 91 -11.09 2.42 1.61
C LEU A 91 -11.36 3.46 0.51
N GLY A 92 -10.32 3.97 -0.15
CA GLY A 92 -10.42 5.00 -1.18
C GLY A 92 -10.72 6.40 -0.64
N ARG A 93 -10.28 6.72 0.58
CA ARG A 93 -10.53 8.02 1.24
C ARG A 93 -9.21 8.70 1.65
N PRO A 94 -8.31 9.00 0.70
CA PRO A 94 -7.01 9.59 1.00
C PRO A 94 -7.11 10.96 1.69
N GLU A 95 -8.11 11.77 1.40
CA GLU A 95 -8.37 13.05 2.07
C GLU A 95 -8.59 12.84 3.57
N LYS A 96 -9.28 11.77 3.94
CA LYS A 96 -9.53 11.44 5.35
C LYS A 96 -8.24 11.09 6.08
N ALA A 97 -7.31 10.41 5.42
CA ALA A 97 -6.00 10.12 5.98
C ALA A 97 -5.17 11.39 6.19
N LEU A 98 -5.28 12.38 5.29
CA LEU A 98 -4.65 13.69 5.47
C LEU A 98 -5.27 14.50 6.62
N ASP A 99 -6.60 14.48 6.77
CA ASP A 99 -7.27 15.07 7.94
C ASP A 99 -6.73 14.47 9.25
N MET A 100 -6.55 13.14 9.28
CA MET A 100 -6.01 12.43 10.43
C MET A 100 -4.53 12.76 10.69
N ALA A 101 -3.74 13.01 9.64
CA ALA A 101 -2.35 13.44 9.75
C ALA A 101 -2.23 14.87 10.34
N GLY A 102 -3.24 15.71 10.15
CA GLY A 102 -3.34 17.05 10.76
C GLY A 102 -3.95 17.09 12.16
N ALA A 103 -4.36 15.95 12.71
CA ALA A 103 -5.09 15.88 13.97
C ALA A 103 -4.18 15.99 15.21
N PRO A 104 -4.69 16.51 16.36
CA PRO A 104 -3.91 16.62 17.59
C PRO A 104 -3.37 15.29 18.14
N GLU A 105 -3.98 14.15 17.77
CA GLU A 105 -3.51 12.81 18.10
C GLU A 105 -2.06 12.56 17.66
N VAL A 106 -1.62 13.15 16.56
CA VAL A 106 -0.27 12.95 16.02
C VAL A 106 0.80 13.46 16.98
N HIS A 107 0.51 14.50 17.77
CA HIS A 107 1.43 15.01 18.79
C HIS A 107 1.60 14.09 20.00
N LYS A 108 0.72 13.09 20.15
CA LYS A 108 0.78 12.10 21.23
C LYS A 108 1.53 10.83 20.81
N LEU A 109 1.81 10.68 19.51
CA LEU A 109 2.61 9.57 18.99
C LEU A 109 4.07 9.73 19.40
N ASP A 110 4.73 8.61 19.62
CA ASP A 110 6.18 8.57 19.71
C ASP A 110 6.82 8.86 18.35
N LYS A 111 8.16 8.86 18.32
CA LYS A 111 8.90 9.20 17.10
C LYS A 111 8.60 8.23 15.96
N ALA A 112 8.49 6.92 16.26
CA ALA A 112 8.14 5.91 15.28
C ALA A 112 6.74 6.20 14.70
N GLY A 113 5.73 6.35 15.55
CA GLY A 113 4.36 6.65 15.12
C GLY A 113 4.23 7.95 14.31
N GLN A 114 5.02 8.98 14.62
CA GLN A 114 5.07 10.19 13.80
C GLN A 114 5.65 9.95 12.39
N VAL A 115 6.68 9.11 12.27
CA VAL A 115 7.23 8.72 10.96
C VAL A 115 6.24 7.86 10.19
N GLU A 116 5.59 6.91 10.87
CA GLU A 116 4.52 6.08 10.30
C GLU A 116 3.38 6.96 9.75
N MET A 117 2.91 7.94 10.52
CA MET A 117 1.88 8.88 10.08
C MET A 117 2.32 9.70 8.86
N ARG A 118 3.60 10.10 8.80
CA ARG A 118 4.16 10.81 7.64
C ARG A 118 4.16 9.93 6.39
N LEU A 119 4.52 8.66 6.52
CA LEU A 119 4.51 7.70 5.42
C LEU A 119 3.10 7.50 4.86
N VAL A 120 2.12 7.33 5.74
CA VAL A 120 0.70 7.25 5.37
C VAL A 120 0.21 8.54 4.69
N ALA A 121 0.57 9.72 5.22
CA ALA A 121 0.18 11.00 4.62
C ALA A 121 0.80 11.20 3.22
N ALA A 122 2.06 10.80 3.03
CA ALA A 122 2.70 10.84 1.72
C ALA A 122 2.03 9.88 0.74
N GLY A 123 1.69 8.67 1.19
CA GLY A 123 0.90 7.72 0.41
C GLY A 123 -0.46 8.29 -0.01
N ALA A 124 -1.20 8.91 0.92
CA ALA A 124 -2.48 9.55 0.61
C ALA A 124 -2.35 10.64 -0.46
N ARG A 125 -1.25 11.41 -0.43
CA ARG A 125 -0.97 12.41 -1.48
C ARG A 125 -0.73 11.77 -2.83
N ARG A 126 -0.01 10.65 -2.89
CA ARG A 126 0.20 9.89 -4.14
C ARG A 126 -1.10 9.31 -4.68
N ASP A 127 -1.98 8.81 -3.82
CA ASP A 127 -3.30 8.31 -4.22
C ASP A 127 -4.15 9.40 -4.91
N MET A 128 -3.85 10.68 -4.64
CA MET A 128 -4.48 11.85 -5.26
C MET A 128 -3.62 12.53 -6.34
N ASP A 129 -2.58 11.86 -6.83
CA ASP A 129 -1.64 12.37 -7.85
C ASP A 129 -0.87 13.65 -7.44
N GLN A 130 -0.75 13.90 -6.13
CA GLN A 130 -0.03 15.06 -5.58
C GLN A 130 1.44 14.72 -5.29
N LEU A 131 2.19 14.32 -6.31
CA LEU A 131 3.54 13.76 -6.17
C LEU A 131 4.53 14.73 -5.49
N ASP A 132 4.56 16.00 -5.90
CA ASP A 132 5.43 17.02 -5.29
C ASP A 132 5.13 17.19 -3.80
N ALA A 133 3.85 17.19 -3.43
CA ALA A 133 3.45 17.33 -2.05
C ALA A 133 3.77 16.06 -1.23
N ALA A 134 3.74 14.88 -1.85
CA ALA A 134 4.19 13.63 -1.22
C ALA A 134 5.69 13.67 -0.90
N ILE A 135 6.51 14.12 -1.87
CA ILE A 135 7.95 14.32 -1.69
C ILE A 135 8.22 15.28 -0.53
N VAL A 136 7.58 16.46 -0.52
CA VAL A 136 7.73 17.44 0.56
C VAL A 136 7.27 16.88 1.91
N THR A 137 6.21 16.08 1.94
CA THR A 137 5.71 15.46 3.17
C THR A 137 6.74 14.52 3.79
N LEU A 138 7.48 13.77 2.97
CA LEU A 138 8.52 12.82 3.39
C LEU A 138 9.83 13.49 3.81
N GLN A 139 10.08 14.72 3.38
CA GLN A 139 11.27 15.48 3.79
C GLN A 139 11.20 15.80 5.29
N SER A 140 12.02 15.12 6.07
CA SER A 140 12.10 15.32 7.52
C SER A 140 13.54 15.12 8.03
N PRO A 141 13.85 15.57 9.26
CA PRO A 141 15.15 15.30 9.88
C PRO A 141 15.46 13.80 9.97
N GLU A 142 14.43 12.95 10.12
CA GLU A 142 14.57 11.50 10.17
C GLU A 142 15.01 10.90 8.82
N LEU A 143 14.60 11.47 7.68
CA LEU A 143 15.01 11.03 6.35
C LEU A 143 16.53 11.21 6.14
N ALA A 144 17.07 12.33 6.61
CA ALA A 144 18.49 12.69 6.48
C ALA A 144 19.39 12.11 7.60
N SER A 145 18.82 11.37 8.55
CA SER A 145 19.56 10.83 9.69
C SER A 145 20.53 9.73 9.27
N ASN A 146 21.74 9.74 9.85
CA ASN A 146 22.72 8.65 9.73
C ASN A 146 22.42 7.50 10.71
N SER A 147 21.59 7.72 11.73
CA SER A 147 21.17 6.65 12.64
C SER A 147 20.15 5.76 11.94
N VAL A 148 20.48 4.47 11.83
CA VAL A 148 19.56 3.44 11.33
C VAL A 148 18.57 3.11 12.44
N GLN A 149 17.30 3.42 12.18
CA GLN A 149 16.14 3.13 13.01
C GLN A 149 15.24 2.13 12.28
N PRO A 150 14.28 1.47 12.96
CA PRO A 150 13.40 0.49 12.32
C PRO A 150 12.63 1.02 11.11
N TRP A 151 12.34 2.32 11.06
CA TRP A 151 11.62 2.96 9.94
C TRP A 151 12.54 3.48 8.82
N THR A 152 13.87 3.45 8.98
CA THR A 152 14.79 4.16 8.08
C THR A 152 14.75 3.63 6.65
N ALA A 153 14.78 2.31 6.47
CA ALA A 153 14.70 1.68 5.14
C ALA A 153 13.39 2.08 4.44
N ARG A 154 12.26 1.86 5.11
CA ARG A 154 10.92 2.18 4.59
C ARG A 154 10.72 3.67 4.27
N LEU A 155 11.26 4.57 5.10
CA LEU A 155 11.19 6.02 4.87
C LEU A 155 11.96 6.45 3.62
N ARG A 156 13.18 5.91 3.45
CA ARG A 156 14.03 6.20 2.28
C ARG A 156 13.46 5.58 1.01
N TYR A 157 12.94 4.36 1.12
CA TYR A 157 12.23 3.69 0.03
C TYR A 157 11.04 4.52 -0.46
N ALA A 158 10.15 4.93 0.44
CA ALA A 158 8.97 5.73 0.07
C ALA A 158 9.35 7.07 -0.56
N TYR A 159 10.46 7.67 -0.13
CA TYR A 159 10.98 8.90 -0.73
C TYR A 159 11.54 8.66 -2.14
N ALA A 160 12.33 7.59 -2.33
CA ALA A 160 12.85 7.18 -3.62
C ALA A 160 11.71 6.89 -4.61
N ASP A 161 10.71 6.14 -4.19
CA ASP A 161 9.57 5.77 -5.03
C ASP A 161 8.69 7.00 -5.38
N ALA A 162 8.53 7.95 -4.46
CA ALA A 162 7.85 9.22 -4.75
C ALA A 162 8.65 10.09 -5.76
N LEU A 163 9.98 10.11 -5.66
CA LEU A 163 10.85 10.79 -6.63
C LEU A 163 10.76 10.14 -8.01
N LEU A 164 10.77 8.81 -8.07
CA LEU A 164 10.68 8.06 -9.31
C LEU A 164 9.35 8.33 -10.02
N ALA A 165 8.24 8.28 -9.27
CA ALA A 165 6.92 8.62 -9.80
C ALA A 165 6.85 10.05 -10.36
N ALA A 166 7.61 10.99 -9.79
CA ALA A 166 7.71 12.37 -10.26
C ALA A 166 8.72 12.57 -11.42
N GLY A 167 9.28 11.49 -11.98
CA GLY A 167 10.27 11.55 -13.07
C GLY A 167 11.67 12.00 -12.64
N ARG A 168 11.97 12.02 -11.34
CA ARG A 168 13.27 12.44 -10.79
C ARG A 168 14.20 11.23 -10.62
N GLU A 169 14.44 10.50 -11.70
CA GLU A 169 15.11 9.19 -11.72
C GLU A 169 16.50 9.21 -11.06
N GLY A 170 17.33 10.21 -11.36
CA GLY A 170 18.68 10.31 -10.79
C GLY A 170 18.66 10.41 -9.26
N GLU A 171 17.74 11.21 -8.70
CA GLU A 171 17.59 11.31 -7.25
C GLU A 171 16.95 10.05 -6.66
N ALA A 172 15.93 9.49 -7.32
CA ALA A 172 15.29 8.26 -6.90
C ALA A 172 16.32 7.13 -6.75
N ARG A 173 17.20 6.98 -7.73
CA ARG A 173 18.32 6.02 -7.71
C ARG A 173 19.20 6.17 -6.48
N GLU A 174 19.64 7.40 -6.18
CA GLU A 174 20.46 7.67 -4.99
C GLU A 174 19.73 7.29 -3.69
N TRP A 175 18.42 7.51 -3.62
CA TRP A 175 17.64 7.20 -2.42
C TRP A 175 17.28 5.72 -2.30
N PHE A 176 17.08 4.99 -3.40
CA PHE A 176 16.98 3.54 -3.37
C PHE A 176 18.28 2.91 -2.87
N ALA A 177 19.45 3.38 -3.32
CA ALA A 177 20.74 2.91 -2.79
C ALA A 177 20.85 3.13 -1.26
N LYS A 178 20.43 4.30 -0.76
CA LYS A 178 20.39 4.57 0.69
C LYS A 178 19.35 3.74 1.45
N ALA A 179 18.28 3.31 0.78
CA ALA A 179 17.30 2.39 1.35
C ALA A 179 17.92 0.99 1.49
N VAL A 180 18.57 0.47 0.45
CA VAL A 180 19.34 -0.79 0.48
C VAL A 180 20.37 -0.80 1.61
N GLU A 181 21.15 0.27 1.77
CA GLU A 181 22.13 0.37 2.86
C GLU A 181 21.51 0.30 4.27
N ALA A 182 20.26 0.75 4.41
CA ALA A 182 19.54 0.74 5.68
C ALA A 182 18.78 -0.57 5.93
N ASP A 183 18.46 -1.32 4.87
CA ASP A 183 17.58 -2.49 4.89
C ASP A 183 18.34 -3.78 5.21
N LYS A 184 18.75 -3.92 6.47
CA LYS A 184 19.61 -5.05 6.92
C LYS A 184 18.87 -6.37 7.03
N ASP A 185 17.55 -6.33 7.12
CA ASP A 185 16.66 -7.47 7.29
C ASP A 185 15.90 -7.83 6.01
N GLY A 186 16.11 -7.10 4.90
CA GLY A 186 15.46 -7.35 3.62
C GLY A 186 13.96 -7.08 3.67
N SER A 187 13.57 -6.06 4.43
CA SER A 187 12.18 -5.63 4.62
C SER A 187 11.60 -4.90 3.41
N THR A 188 12.43 -4.52 2.44
CA THR A 188 12.04 -3.83 1.20
C THR A 188 12.67 -4.50 -0.02
N ASP A 189 12.06 -4.30 -1.18
CA ASP A 189 12.59 -4.69 -2.50
C ASP A 189 13.53 -3.62 -3.09
N ALA A 190 14.12 -2.75 -2.26
CA ALA A 190 14.93 -1.61 -2.72
C ALA A 190 16.11 -2.02 -3.62
N SER A 191 16.69 -3.21 -3.39
CA SER A 191 17.78 -3.76 -4.21
C SER A 191 17.34 -4.04 -5.62
N ASP A 192 16.14 -4.59 -5.76
CA ASP A 192 15.58 -5.06 -7.02
C ASP A 192 15.18 -3.84 -7.85
N ARG A 193 14.49 -2.88 -7.21
CA ARG A 193 14.17 -1.57 -7.78
C ARG A 193 15.41 -0.83 -8.28
N LEU A 194 16.50 -0.87 -7.51
CA LEU A 194 17.76 -0.22 -7.90
C LEU A 194 18.40 -0.89 -9.12
N ALA A 195 18.35 -2.21 -9.20
CA ALA A 195 18.87 -2.99 -10.32
C ALA A 195 18.04 -2.78 -11.60
N GLU A 196 16.70 -2.76 -11.49
CA GLU A 196 15.79 -2.40 -12.59
C GLU A 196 16.16 -1.02 -13.18
N MET A 197 16.41 -0.04 -12.32
CA MET A 197 16.83 1.30 -12.74
C MET A 197 18.22 1.34 -13.41
N ASP A 198 19.07 0.34 -13.16
CA ASP A 198 20.36 0.14 -13.85
C ASP A 198 20.25 -0.64 -15.16
N GLY A 199 19.04 -1.08 -15.53
CA GLY A 199 18.83 -1.93 -16.70
C GLY A 199 19.26 -3.39 -16.49
N VAL A 200 19.31 -3.84 -15.24
CA VAL A 200 19.53 -5.25 -14.89
C VAL A 200 18.17 -5.89 -14.63
N GLU A 201 17.75 -6.77 -15.55
CA GLU A 201 16.54 -7.58 -15.36
C GLU A 201 16.91 -8.91 -14.66
N PHE A 202 16.23 -9.21 -13.55
CA PHE A 202 16.34 -10.53 -12.92
C PHE A 202 15.41 -11.50 -13.64
N VAL A 203 15.98 -12.43 -14.42
CA VAL A 203 15.25 -13.60 -14.91
C VAL A 203 15.11 -14.61 -13.77
N ASP A 204 13.88 -15.07 -13.51
CA ASP A 204 13.65 -16.12 -12.53
C ASP A 204 14.26 -17.43 -13.05
N ALA A 205 15.40 -17.81 -12.49
CA ALA A 205 16.12 -19.02 -12.87
C ALA A 205 15.34 -20.32 -12.56
N LEU A 206 14.19 -20.23 -11.88
CA LEU A 206 13.30 -21.36 -11.58
C LEU A 206 12.08 -21.44 -12.53
N GLY A 207 12.07 -20.65 -13.61
CA GLY A 207 10.95 -20.55 -14.55
C GLY A 207 11.34 -20.60 -16.03
N GLU A 208 12.32 -21.40 -16.43
CA GLU A 208 12.51 -21.79 -17.83
C GLU A 208 12.70 -23.31 -17.91
N ASP A 209 11.59 -24.03 -18.08
CA ASP A 209 11.65 -25.29 -18.82
C ASP A 209 12.25 -24.95 -20.19
N GLU A 210 13.39 -25.57 -20.47
CA GLU A 210 14.14 -25.53 -21.72
C GLU A 210 13.21 -25.43 -22.95
N SER A 211 13.13 -24.25 -23.56
CA SER A 211 12.82 -24.17 -24.99
C SER A 211 13.99 -23.47 -25.66
N GLY A 212 14.91 -24.31 -26.14
CA GLY A 212 16.14 -23.88 -26.74
C GLY A 212 15.92 -22.94 -27.91
N HIS A 213 16.77 -21.92 -27.99
CA HIS A 213 17.16 -21.37 -29.27
C HIS A 213 18.67 -21.23 -29.30
N ASP A 214 19.31 -22.24 -29.89
CA ASP A 214 20.70 -22.22 -30.28
C ASP A 214 21.00 -20.97 -31.13
N THR A 215 22.15 -20.40 -30.86
CA THR A 215 22.88 -19.45 -31.69
C THR A 215 22.93 -19.88 -33.16
N ASP A 216 22.72 -18.94 -34.08
CA ASP A 216 23.56 -18.86 -35.28
C ASP A 216 23.69 -17.42 -35.80
N GLU A 217 24.95 -17.02 -35.95
CA GLU A 217 25.38 -15.74 -36.48
C GLU A 217 25.63 -15.87 -38.00
N ALA A 218 25.26 -14.81 -38.73
CA ALA A 218 25.88 -14.29 -39.95
C ALA A 218 25.08 -14.34 -41.28
N PRO A 219 25.31 -13.34 -42.18
CA PRO A 219 24.27 -12.73 -43.01
C PRO A 219 24.38 -13.03 -44.51
N GLN A 220 23.33 -12.77 -45.29
CA GLN A 220 23.40 -12.11 -46.62
C GLN A 220 22.04 -11.86 -47.31
N SER A 221 21.91 -10.63 -47.82
CA SER A 221 21.23 -10.12 -49.03
C SER A 221 20.17 -10.97 -49.78
N VAL A 222 19.03 -10.34 -50.14
CA VAL A 222 18.67 -9.96 -51.54
C VAL A 222 17.43 -9.03 -51.63
N SER A 223 17.64 -7.87 -52.27
CA SER A 223 16.80 -7.12 -53.23
C SER A 223 15.33 -7.50 -53.52
N ALA A 224 14.43 -6.50 -53.37
CA ALA A 224 13.35 -5.98 -54.25
C ALA A 224 12.46 -6.96 -55.07
N VAL A 225 11.14 -6.78 -55.25
CA VAL A 225 10.38 -5.66 -55.82
C VAL A 225 8.85 -5.92 -55.72
N ALA A 226 8.04 -4.85 -55.73
CA ALA A 226 6.71 -4.67 -56.38
C ALA A 226 5.51 -5.50 -55.83
N ASP A 227 4.25 -5.08 -55.81
CA ASP A 227 3.47 -3.88 -56.20
C ASP A 227 2.00 -4.21 -55.82
N ALA A 228 1.10 -3.24 -55.98
CA ALA A 228 -0.38 -3.31 -55.96
C ALA A 228 -1.06 -2.70 -54.72
N THR A 229 -1.21 -1.38 -54.84
CA THR A 229 -2.46 -0.63 -54.62
C THR A 229 -3.74 -1.44 -54.88
N ASP A 230 -4.74 -1.32 -54.02
CA ASP A 230 -6.02 -0.75 -54.48
C ASP A 230 -6.83 -0.20 -53.30
N ALA A 231 -7.47 0.93 -53.56
CA ALA A 231 -8.43 1.60 -52.71
C ALA A 231 -9.86 1.13 -53.09
N GLU A 232 -10.86 1.79 -52.50
CA GLU A 232 -12.32 1.74 -52.72
C GLU A 232 -13.01 1.14 -51.48
N ASP A 233 -13.48 1.92 -50.51
CA ASP A 233 -14.47 3.03 -50.51
C ASP A 233 -15.92 2.53 -50.57
N LEU A 234 -16.75 3.18 -49.74
CA LEU A 234 -18.23 3.16 -49.69
C LEU A 234 -18.88 1.89 -49.06
N ASP A 235 -19.87 1.94 -48.17
CA ASP A 235 -21.01 2.86 -48.10
C ASP A 235 -21.48 3.11 -46.64
N ALA A 236 -21.91 4.35 -46.42
CA ALA A 236 -22.84 4.73 -45.37
C ALA A 236 -24.26 4.25 -45.71
N GLU A 237 -25.09 3.98 -44.70
CA GLU A 237 -26.49 4.45 -44.68
C GLU A 237 -26.97 4.59 -43.24
N ASP A 238 -27.57 5.77 -43.02
CA ASP A 238 -28.35 6.23 -41.88
C ASP A 238 -29.58 5.34 -41.59
N VAL A 239 -30.21 5.55 -40.43
CA VAL A 239 -31.58 6.11 -40.31
C VAL A 239 -32.11 5.90 -38.88
N ASP A 240 -32.46 7.05 -38.29
CA ASP A 240 -33.55 7.41 -37.35
C ASP A 240 -33.90 6.49 -36.15
N GLY A 241 -34.31 7.02 -34.99
CA GLY A 241 -34.73 8.37 -34.66
C GLY A 241 -35.39 8.37 -33.27
N GLU A 242 -35.17 9.48 -32.57
CA GLU A 242 -36.05 10.20 -31.62
C GLU A 242 -36.91 9.41 -30.61
N ASP A 243 -36.75 9.72 -29.32
CA ASP A 243 -37.79 10.51 -28.65
C ASP A 243 -37.29 11.21 -27.38
N VAL A 244 -37.77 12.43 -27.22
CA VAL A 244 -37.47 13.46 -26.21
C VAL A 244 -38.71 13.61 -25.32
N GLU A 245 -38.52 13.95 -24.04
CA GLU A 245 -39.36 14.82 -23.16
C GLU A 245 -38.95 14.52 -21.70
N ASP A 246 -38.23 15.35 -20.94
CA ASP A 246 -38.37 16.76 -20.53
C ASP A 246 -39.54 17.00 -19.56
N VAL A 247 -39.26 17.06 -18.24
CA VAL A 247 -39.99 17.94 -17.28
C VAL A 247 -39.06 18.35 -16.13
N LYS A 248 -38.90 19.68 -16.01
CA LYS A 248 -38.32 20.43 -14.89
C LYS A 248 -39.41 20.72 -13.84
N ASP A 249 -39.01 20.87 -12.58
CA ASP A 249 -39.44 21.96 -11.67
C ASP A 249 -38.80 21.74 -10.27
N VAL A 250 -37.97 22.63 -9.69
CA VAL A 250 -38.16 24.03 -9.23
C VAL A 250 -38.51 24.10 -7.72
N VAL A 251 -37.53 24.58 -6.94
CA VAL A 251 -37.60 25.67 -5.92
C VAL A 251 -37.69 25.40 -4.40
N ASP A 252 -36.74 26.08 -3.73
CA ASP A 252 -36.65 26.74 -2.42
C ASP A 252 -36.98 26.05 -1.08
N GLY A 253 -36.10 26.33 -0.11
CA GLY A 253 -36.52 27.17 1.02
C GLY A 253 -36.17 26.69 2.43
N LYS A 254 -35.19 27.37 3.03
CA LYS A 254 -35.10 27.82 4.45
C LYS A 254 -36.00 27.16 5.51
N ASP A 255 -35.38 26.63 6.56
CA ASP A 255 -35.15 27.32 7.85
C ASP A 255 -34.11 26.59 8.70
#